data_AF-A0A5C4SBP2-F1
#
_entry.id   AF-A0A5C4SBP2-F1
#
_cell.length_a   1.000
_cell.length_b   1.000
_cell.length_c   1.000
_cell.angle_alpha   90.00
_cell.angle_beta   90.00
_cell.angle_gamma   90.00
#
_symmetry.space_group_name_H-M   'P 1'
#
loop_
_entity.id
_entity.type
_entity.pdbx_description
1 polymer ?
#
loop_
_entity_poly.entity_id
_entity_poly.type
_entity_poly.pdbx_seq_one_letter_code
_entity_poly.pdbx_strand_id
1 'polypeptide(L)'
;MTDFKTIYGELRGVEFRTLYSNGKTDGCLVREENILSTPYGDLIPQFEAEDMGRRHLKPFYFYKSGAIKSVPLQTQTLLRTPVGGVPAELVTFYESGALKRLFPLDGKLSGFWTAKNEFALAEELTVESPLGSLRAKFIALQFFESGALKSLTLWPGEFLTLSTPAGQIRVRTGIAFYENGAIRSLEPAGVVKVETPIGALTAYDNDPQGIHGDLNSLQFSPEGDVMALKTVSEEITVIDQLGNPHLFAPWLKDNPCGHERKVVVPLKVRFSKGRIIFDDRQESFSMEQCQVEIRAFDRKAGDPAYSCAG
;
A
#
# COMPACT_ATOMS: atom_id res chain seq x y z
N MET A 1 -25.58 23.33 -14.87
CA MET A 1 -25.34 22.85 -13.50
C MET A 1 -26.60 22.15 -13.04
N THR A 2 -26.44 20.99 -12.43
CA THR A 2 -27.55 20.12 -12.03
C THR A 2 -27.41 19.78 -10.55
N ASP A 3 -28.54 19.51 -9.90
CA ASP A 3 -28.56 18.97 -8.55
C ASP A 3 -28.55 17.43 -8.61
N PHE A 4 -27.82 16.79 -7.71
CA PHE A 4 -27.68 15.34 -7.65
C PHE A 4 -27.90 14.84 -6.22
N LYS A 5 -28.85 13.93 -6.04
CA LYS A 5 -29.21 13.40 -4.73
C LYS A 5 -28.35 12.19 -4.37
N THR A 6 -27.73 12.23 -3.19
CA THR A 6 -27.00 11.11 -2.61
C THR A 6 -27.71 10.62 -1.35
N ILE A 7 -27.25 9.50 -0.79
CA ILE A 7 -27.74 9.00 0.51
C ILE A 7 -27.30 9.87 1.70
N TYR A 8 -26.32 10.76 1.51
CA TYR A 8 -25.75 11.62 2.56
C TYR A 8 -26.12 13.10 2.40
N GLY A 9 -26.88 13.47 1.37
CA GLY A 9 -27.23 14.85 1.07
C GLY A 9 -27.42 15.12 -0.41
N GLU A 10 -27.91 16.32 -0.72
CA GLU A 10 -28.00 16.84 -2.08
C GLU A 10 -26.71 17.56 -2.46
N LEU A 11 -26.19 17.28 -3.66
CA LEU A 11 -25.08 18.00 -4.26
C LEU A 11 -25.61 18.99 -5.29
N ARG A 12 -25.30 20.26 -5.10
CA ARG A 12 -25.63 21.37 -6.00
C ARG A 12 -24.40 21.81 -6.78
N GLY A 13 -24.63 22.51 -7.89
CA GLY A 13 -23.54 23.03 -8.72
C GLY A 13 -22.72 21.91 -9.38
N VAL A 14 -23.34 20.77 -9.69
CA VAL A 14 -22.65 19.60 -10.24
C VAL A 14 -22.46 19.74 -11.75
N GLU A 15 -21.25 19.41 -12.21
CA GLU A 15 -20.86 19.37 -13.61
C GLU A 15 -20.27 17.99 -13.95
N PHE A 16 -21.12 17.09 -14.50
CA PHE A 16 -20.67 15.79 -15.00
C PHE A 16 -19.83 15.96 -16.27
N ARG A 17 -18.71 15.22 -16.34
CA ARG A 17 -17.87 15.20 -17.54
C ARG A 17 -17.58 13.76 -17.96
N THR A 18 -17.72 13.49 -19.25
CA THR A 18 -17.41 12.17 -19.84
C THR A 18 -15.96 11.77 -19.60
N LEU A 19 -15.02 12.73 -19.58
CA LEU A 19 -13.60 12.50 -19.28
C LEU A 19 -13.36 11.89 -17.89
N TYR A 20 -14.25 12.14 -16.92
CA TYR A 20 -14.17 11.58 -15.56
C TYR A 20 -15.04 10.34 -15.40
N SER A 21 -15.63 9.82 -16.46
CA SER A 21 -16.56 8.70 -16.41
C SER A 21 -16.04 7.54 -17.24
N ASN A 22 -16.32 6.32 -16.79
CA ASN A 22 -15.97 5.08 -17.50
C ASN A 22 -17.08 4.04 -17.29
N GLY A 23 -16.88 2.80 -17.75
CA GLY A 23 -17.88 1.74 -17.60
C GLY A 23 -18.24 1.38 -16.14
N LYS A 24 -17.42 1.77 -15.16
CA LYS A 24 -17.57 1.42 -13.74
C LYS A 24 -17.91 2.61 -12.83
N THR A 25 -17.64 3.83 -13.27
CA THR A 25 -17.84 5.03 -12.45
C THR A 25 -18.31 6.22 -13.26
N ASP A 26 -19.01 7.12 -12.59
CA ASP A 26 -19.31 8.46 -13.10
C ASP A 26 -18.59 9.50 -12.25
N GLY A 27 -18.08 10.54 -12.91
CA GLY A 27 -17.30 11.59 -12.27
C GLY A 27 -17.81 12.98 -12.62
N CYS A 28 -17.81 13.86 -11.62
CA CYS A 28 -18.23 15.23 -11.75
C CYS A 28 -17.31 16.19 -11.00
N LEU A 29 -17.40 17.47 -11.36
CA LEU A 29 -16.86 18.55 -10.55
C LEU A 29 -18.01 19.16 -9.73
N VAL A 30 -17.72 19.50 -8.49
CA VAL A 30 -18.59 20.28 -7.62
C VAL A 30 -18.12 21.73 -7.71
N ARG A 31 -19.03 22.69 -7.89
CA ARG A 31 -18.70 24.11 -8.12
C ARG A 31 -19.15 25.04 -7.01
N GLU A 32 -19.85 24.50 -6.02
CA GLU A 32 -20.41 25.24 -4.90
C GLU A 32 -20.20 24.44 -3.60
N GLU A 33 -20.22 25.12 -2.46
CA GLU A 33 -20.13 24.47 -1.17
C GLU A 33 -21.34 23.56 -0.93
N ASN A 34 -21.07 22.32 -0.52
CA ASN A 34 -22.07 21.32 -0.19
C ASN A 34 -21.65 20.59 1.08
N ILE A 35 -22.63 20.14 1.87
CA ILE A 35 -22.39 19.36 3.09
C ILE A 35 -23.04 17.99 2.89
N LEU A 36 -22.23 16.93 3.01
CA LEU A 36 -22.70 15.55 3.01
C LEU A 36 -22.53 14.96 4.42
N SER A 37 -23.63 14.67 5.10
CA SER A 37 -23.60 14.12 6.45
C SER A 37 -23.48 12.60 6.42
N THR A 38 -22.31 12.10 6.82
CA THR A 38 -22.01 10.66 6.87
C THR A 38 -21.92 10.16 8.31
N PRO A 39 -21.98 8.83 8.55
CA PRO A 39 -21.72 8.27 9.87
C PRO A 39 -20.33 8.60 10.45
N TYR A 40 -19.39 9.02 9.61
CA TYR A 40 -18.00 9.32 9.97
C TYR A 40 -17.76 10.82 10.24
N GLY A 41 -18.75 11.67 9.96
CA GLY A 41 -18.67 13.12 10.02
C GLY A 41 -19.25 13.79 8.78
N ASP A 42 -19.35 15.11 8.83
CA ASP A 42 -19.74 15.92 7.68
C ASP A 42 -18.57 16.04 6.70
N LEU A 43 -18.85 15.86 5.42
CA LEU A 43 -17.89 16.05 4.34
C LEU A 43 -18.26 17.31 3.56
N ILE A 44 -17.27 18.16 3.33
CA ILE A 44 -17.38 19.29 2.41
C ILE A 44 -16.56 18.95 1.16
N PRO A 45 -17.20 18.52 0.05
CA PRO A 45 -16.50 18.23 -1.19
C PRO A 45 -15.72 19.45 -1.68
N GLN A 46 -14.59 19.21 -2.33
CA GLN A 46 -13.81 20.27 -2.94
C GLN A 46 -14.63 20.96 -4.04
N PHE A 47 -14.75 22.28 -3.95
CA PHE A 47 -15.42 23.13 -4.93
C PHE A 47 -14.49 24.21 -5.51
N GLU A 48 -13.37 24.49 -4.83
CA GLU A 48 -12.34 25.44 -5.25
C GLU A 48 -10.95 24.80 -5.33
N ALA A 49 -10.10 25.35 -6.19
CA ALA A 49 -8.67 25.01 -6.23
C ALA A 49 -7.88 25.89 -5.25
N GLU A 50 -6.75 25.40 -4.77
CA GLU A 50 -5.82 26.22 -3.97
C GLU A 50 -4.87 26.98 -4.90
N ASP A 51 -4.61 28.25 -4.56
CA ASP A 51 -3.56 29.05 -5.18
C ASP A 51 -2.19 28.36 -5.01
N MET A 52 -1.25 28.63 -5.93
CA MET A 52 0.10 28.04 -5.97
C MET A 52 0.18 26.56 -6.39
N GLY A 53 -0.92 25.96 -6.86
CA GLY A 53 -0.89 24.70 -7.61
C GLY A 53 -0.67 23.44 -6.77
N ARG A 54 -0.82 23.53 -5.43
CA ARG A 54 -0.83 22.37 -4.52
C ARG A 54 -2.04 21.49 -4.75
N ARG A 55 -3.24 22.09 -4.83
CA ARG A 55 -4.50 21.40 -5.09
C ARG A 55 -5.21 21.96 -6.31
N HIS A 56 -5.37 21.11 -7.33
CA HIS A 56 -6.33 21.36 -8.40
C HIS A 56 -7.70 20.83 -8.02
N LEU A 57 -8.75 21.33 -8.64
CA LEU A 57 -10.10 20.79 -8.46
C LEU A 57 -10.14 19.34 -8.94
N LYS A 58 -10.37 18.41 -8.00
CA LYS A 58 -10.43 16.97 -8.30
C LYS A 58 -11.87 16.51 -8.52
N PRO A 59 -12.09 15.51 -9.38
CA PRO A 59 -13.43 14.97 -9.58
C PRO A 59 -13.92 14.23 -8.34
N PHE A 60 -15.20 14.48 -8.02
CA PHE A 60 -16.01 13.65 -7.16
C PHE A 60 -16.46 12.42 -7.98
N TYR A 61 -16.37 11.22 -7.41
CA TYR A 61 -16.75 9.99 -8.13
C TYR A 61 -17.88 9.23 -7.45
N PHE A 62 -18.71 8.62 -8.30
CA PHE A 62 -19.76 7.67 -7.94
C PHE A 62 -19.53 6.31 -8.59
N TYR A 63 -20.05 5.27 -7.94
CA TYR A 63 -20.36 4.01 -8.58
C TYR A 63 -21.55 4.15 -9.53
N LYS A 64 -21.73 3.20 -10.44
CA LYS A 64 -22.89 3.20 -11.35
C LYS A 64 -24.24 3.05 -10.64
N SER A 65 -24.25 2.52 -9.42
CA SER A 65 -25.42 2.52 -8.54
C SER A 65 -25.81 3.91 -8.03
N GLY A 66 -24.98 4.93 -8.20
CA GLY A 66 -25.13 6.25 -7.60
C GLY A 66 -24.53 6.37 -6.20
N ALA A 67 -24.02 5.28 -5.63
CA ALA A 67 -23.27 5.32 -4.38
C ALA A 67 -21.99 6.15 -4.53
N ILE A 68 -21.66 6.92 -3.49
CA ILE A 68 -20.43 7.72 -3.46
C ILE A 68 -19.23 6.77 -3.45
N LYS A 69 -18.23 7.07 -4.28
CA LYS A 69 -16.98 6.30 -4.36
C LYS A 69 -15.79 7.07 -3.81
N SER A 70 -15.68 8.35 -4.13
CA SER A 70 -14.50 9.16 -3.81
C SER A 70 -14.88 10.63 -3.67
N VAL A 71 -14.44 11.24 -2.58
CA VAL A 71 -14.74 12.61 -2.20
C VAL A 71 -13.43 13.33 -1.85
N PRO A 72 -12.86 14.11 -2.79
CA PRO A 72 -11.85 15.11 -2.44
C PRO A 72 -12.53 16.19 -1.59
N LEU A 73 -11.88 16.62 -0.51
CA LEU A 73 -12.43 17.57 0.46
C LEU A 73 -11.83 18.97 0.25
N GLN A 74 -12.64 20.00 0.47
CA GLN A 74 -12.19 21.39 0.35
C GLN A 74 -11.06 21.70 1.34
N THR A 75 -11.23 21.26 2.59
CA THR A 75 -10.25 21.37 3.67
C THR A 75 -10.08 20.02 4.36
N GLN A 76 -8.95 19.87 5.04
CA GLN A 76 -8.70 18.68 5.83
C GLN A 76 -9.76 18.57 6.94
N THR A 77 -10.49 17.45 6.94
CA THR A 77 -11.64 17.24 7.83
C THR A 77 -11.38 16.06 8.74
N LEU A 78 -11.63 16.22 10.05
CA LEU A 78 -11.47 15.16 11.04
C LEU A 78 -12.63 14.16 10.95
N LEU A 79 -12.32 12.92 10.63
CA LEU A 79 -13.28 11.83 10.51
C LEU A 79 -13.20 10.88 11.70
N ARG A 80 -14.35 10.49 12.24
CA ARG A 80 -14.44 9.49 13.31
C ARG A 80 -14.37 8.10 12.68
N THR A 81 -13.38 7.30 13.07
CA THR A 81 -13.18 5.96 12.54
C THR A 81 -13.00 4.94 13.67
N PRO A 82 -13.09 3.63 13.37
CA PRO A 82 -12.79 2.58 14.34
C PRO A 82 -11.36 2.64 14.90
N VAL A 83 -10.43 3.31 14.22
CA VAL A 83 -9.03 3.45 14.63
C VAL A 83 -8.70 4.81 15.27
N GLY A 84 -9.73 5.60 15.58
CA GLY A 84 -9.61 6.94 16.15
C GLY A 84 -10.05 8.05 15.19
N GLY A 85 -9.78 9.30 15.59
CA GLY A 85 -10.02 10.47 14.75
C GLY A 85 -8.91 10.60 13.71
N VAL A 86 -9.27 10.57 12.42
CA VAL A 86 -8.30 10.65 11.32
C VAL A 86 -8.62 11.88 10.46
N PRO A 87 -7.74 12.88 10.38
CA PRO A 87 -7.91 13.97 9.43
C PRO A 87 -7.76 13.44 8.00
N ALA A 88 -8.54 13.94 7.06
CA ALA A 88 -8.42 13.57 5.65
C ALA A 88 -8.69 14.74 4.70
N GLU A 89 -7.98 14.76 3.58
CA GLU A 89 -8.26 15.60 2.41
C GLU A 89 -8.95 14.80 1.29
N LEU A 90 -8.87 13.47 1.33
CA LEU A 90 -9.58 12.58 0.41
C LEU A 90 -10.12 11.37 1.15
N VAL A 91 -11.38 11.07 0.88
CA VAL A 91 -12.10 9.93 1.44
C VAL A 91 -12.66 9.08 0.31
N THR A 92 -12.57 7.76 0.45
CA THR A 92 -13.20 6.83 -0.47
C THR A 92 -14.07 5.83 0.27
N PHE A 93 -15.09 5.32 -0.43
CA PHE A 93 -16.10 4.45 0.12
C PHE A 93 -16.23 3.17 -0.70
N TYR A 94 -16.72 2.12 -0.06
CA TYR A 94 -17.30 0.96 -0.71
C TYR A 94 -18.68 1.33 -1.26
N GLU A 95 -19.20 0.51 -2.16
CA GLU A 95 -20.53 0.73 -2.76
C GLU A 95 -21.67 0.64 -1.72
N SER A 96 -21.45 -0.07 -0.61
CA SER A 96 -22.35 -0.07 0.56
C SER A 96 -22.38 1.25 1.34
N GLY A 97 -21.47 2.17 1.07
CA GLY A 97 -21.26 3.38 1.86
C GLY A 97 -20.31 3.21 3.05
N ALA A 98 -19.78 2.00 3.28
CA ALA A 98 -18.74 1.80 4.29
C ALA A 98 -17.44 2.53 3.90
N LEU A 99 -16.74 3.07 4.89
CA LEU A 99 -15.45 3.72 4.68
C LEU A 99 -14.44 2.73 4.08
N LYS A 100 -13.75 3.14 3.02
CA LYS A 100 -12.76 2.31 2.33
C LYS A 100 -11.34 2.78 2.57
N ARG A 101 -11.06 4.06 2.33
CA ARG A 101 -9.72 4.61 2.48
C ARG A 101 -9.77 6.10 2.82
N LEU A 102 -8.87 6.50 3.71
CA LEU A 102 -8.61 7.88 4.08
C LEU A 102 -7.20 8.28 3.67
N PHE A 103 -7.05 9.51 3.20
CA PHE A 103 -5.77 10.14 2.91
C PHE A 103 -5.68 11.43 3.71
N PRO A 104 -4.80 11.50 4.74
CA PRO A 104 -4.57 12.72 5.50
C PRO A 104 -4.22 13.92 4.63
N LEU A 105 -3.46 13.69 3.56
CA LEU A 105 -3.14 14.66 2.54
C LEU A 105 -3.45 14.10 1.14
N ASP A 106 -3.93 14.94 0.24
CA ASP A 106 -4.27 14.56 -1.13
C ASP A 106 -3.79 15.63 -2.14
N GLY A 107 -2.68 16.33 -1.86
CA GLY A 107 -2.06 17.25 -2.80
C GLY A 107 -1.51 16.54 -4.05
N LYS A 108 -1.49 17.24 -5.20
CA LYS A 108 -0.82 16.73 -6.41
C LYS A 108 0.60 17.26 -6.45
N LEU A 109 1.58 16.41 -6.76
CA LEU A 109 2.94 16.87 -7.06
C LEU A 109 2.95 17.67 -8.35
N SER A 110 3.65 18.80 -8.35
CA SER A 110 3.80 19.70 -9.49
C SER A 110 5.25 20.19 -9.59
N GLY A 111 5.57 20.97 -10.63
CA GLY A 111 6.90 21.58 -10.75
C GLY A 111 7.27 22.51 -9.59
N PHE A 112 6.27 23.02 -8.86
CA PHE A 112 6.44 23.90 -7.70
C PHE A 112 6.12 23.21 -6.36
N TRP A 113 5.56 21.99 -6.40
CA TRP A 113 5.12 21.26 -5.23
C TRP A 113 5.69 19.85 -5.20
N THR A 114 6.70 19.65 -4.36
CA THR A 114 7.46 18.40 -4.28
C THR A 114 6.94 17.48 -3.18
N ALA A 115 7.35 16.20 -3.21
CA ALA A 115 7.05 15.27 -2.12
C ALA A 115 7.57 15.75 -0.76
N LYS A 116 8.66 16.55 -0.75
CA LYS A 116 9.19 17.18 0.47
C LYS A 116 8.25 18.26 1.00
N ASN A 117 7.60 19.03 0.12
CA ASN A 117 6.60 20.01 0.52
C ASN A 117 5.38 19.32 1.13
N GLU A 118 4.90 18.23 0.50
CA GLU A 118 3.77 17.47 1.01
C GLU A 118 4.09 16.80 2.36
N PHE A 119 5.29 16.20 2.51
CA PHE A 119 5.73 15.63 3.77
C PHE A 119 5.80 16.66 4.91
N ALA A 120 6.19 17.90 4.61
CA ALA A 120 6.25 18.97 5.62
C ALA A 120 4.87 19.34 6.19
N LEU A 121 3.78 19.08 5.45
CA LEU A 121 2.41 19.24 5.91
C LEU A 121 1.85 18.00 6.61
N ALA A 122 2.49 16.84 6.42
CA ALA A 122 1.98 15.61 7.00
C ALA A 122 2.11 15.69 8.52
N GLU A 123 1.02 15.43 9.23
CA GLU A 123 1.03 15.38 10.69
C GLU A 123 1.27 13.95 11.16
N GLU A 124 1.89 13.84 12.33
CA GLU A 124 2.03 12.55 12.99
C GLU A 124 0.69 12.20 13.64
N LEU A 125 0.16 11.01 13.33
CA LEU A 125 -1.12 10.54 13.83
C LEU A 125 -0.89 9.36 14.76
N THR A 126 -1.77 9.21 15.74
CA THR A 126 -1.88 7.97 16.53
C THR A 126 -3.08 7.19 16.02
N VAL A 127 -2.85 5.94 15.66
CA VAL A 127 -3.85 5.03 15.08
C VAL A 127 -3.99 3.82 16.01
N GLU A 128 -5.21 3.56 16.47
CA GLU A 128 -5.50 2.35 17.22
C GLU A 128 -5.56 1.16 16.27
N SER A 129 -4.65 0.20 16.44
CA SER A 129 -4.53 -0.96 15.57
C SER A 129 -4.64 -2.27 16.36
N PRO A 130 -4.81 -3.42 15.69
CA PRO A 130 -4.71 -4.73 16.34
C PRO A 130 -3.37 -4.98 17.05
N LEU A 131 -2.32 -4.21 16.71
CA LEU A 131 -1.00 -4.28 17.33
C LEU A 131 -0.82 -3.26 18.48
N GLY A 132 -1.88 -2.57 18.87
CA GLY A 132 -1.86 -1.43 19.79
C GLY A 132 -1.79 -0.09 19.07
N SER A 133 -1.53 0.98 19.83
CA SER A 133 -1.44 2.34 19.31
C SER A 133 -0.16 2.52 18.49
N LEU A 134 -0.31 2.85 17.20
CA LEU A 134 0.79 3.12 16.29
C LEU A 134 0.89 4.61 16.02
N ARG A 135 2.10 5.17 16.09
CA ARG A 135 2.35 6.61 15.92
C ARG A 135 3.37 6.85 14.80
N ALA A 136 2.93 7.52 13.73
CA ALA A 136 3.75 7.87 12.56
C ALA A 136 3.02 8.88 11.67
N LYS A 137 3.70 9.40 10.64
CA LYS A 137 3.02 10.09 9.53
C LYS A 137 2.52 9.06 8.52
N PHE A 138 1.23 9.11 8.19
CA PHE A 138 0.60 8.20 7.24
C PHE A 138 0.23 8.91 5.93
N ILE A 139 0.43 8.22 4.81
CA ILE A 139 -0.11 8.61 3.49
C ILE A 139 -1.57 8.18 3.39
N ALA A 140 -1.88 6.97 3.84
CA ALA A 140 -3.21 6.41 3.71
C ALA A 140 -3.52 5.36 4.77
N LEU A 141 -4.79 5.30 5.16
CA LEU A 141 -5.36 4.26 6.00
C LEU A 141 -6.49 3.59 5.22
N GLN A 142 -6.47 2.25 5.12
CA GLN A 142 -7.50 1.48 4.44
C GLN A 142 -8.28 0.61 5.42
N PHE A 143 -9.56 0.44 5.16
CA PHE A 143 -10.48 -0.37 5.95
C PHE A 143 -11.08 -1.49 5.10
N PHE A 144 -11.48 -2.57 5.75
CA PHE A 144 -12.43 -3.53 5.22
C PHE A 144 -13.85 -2.93 5.28
N GLU A 145 -14.78 -3.54 4.55
CA GLU A 145 -16.18 -3.11 4.54
C GLU A 145 -16.85 -3.25 5.91
N SER A 146 -16.37 -4.16 6.76
CA SER A 146 -16.75 -4.27 8.18
C SER A 146 -16.27 -3.11 9.06
N GLY A 147 -15.36 -2.26 8.56
CA GLY A 147 -14.70 -1.21 9.32
C GLY A 147 -13.39 -1.64 9.99
N ALA A 148 -13.02 -2.92 9.94
CA ALA A 148 -11.73 -3.38 10.45
C ALA A 148 -10.57 -2.73 9.67
N LEU A 149 -9.46 -2.41 10.36
CA LEU A 149 -8.28 -1.85 9.73
C LEU A 149 -7.67 -2.88 8.75
N LYS A 150 -7.49 -2.46 7.50
CA LYS A 150 -6.96 -3.32 6.43
C LYS A 150 -5.49 -3.07 6.15
N SER A 151 -5.08 -1.81 6.08
CA SER A 151 -3.68 -1.45 5.87
C SER A 151 -3.38 -0.02 6.29
N LEU A 152 -2.11 0.21 6.58
CA LEU A 152 -1.50 1.50 6.85
C LEU A 152 -0.37 1.72 5.85
N THR A 153 -0.32 2.91 5.28
CA THR A 153 0.77 3.35 4.41
C THR A 153 1.52 4.47 5.09
N LEU A 154 2.81 4.27 5.33
CA LEU A 154 3.72 5.21 5.95
C LEU A 154 4.28 6.18 4.91
N TRP A 155 4.55 7.41 5.34
CA TRP A 155 5.36 8.33 4.54
C TRP A 155 6.79 7.78 4.32
N PRO A 156 7.40 7.98 3.14
CA PRO A 156 8.81 7.68 2.93
C PRO A 156 9.68 8.33 4.00
N GLY A 157 10.53 7.52 4.65
CA GLY A 157 11.38 7.96 5.77
C GLY A 157 10.78 7.74 7.16
N GLU A 158 9.48 7.44 7.26
CA GLU A 158 8.85 7.00 8.51
C GLU A 158 9.07 5.51 8.75
N PHE A 159 9.13 5.14 10.02
CA PHE A 159 9.33 3.75 10.43
C PHE A 159 8.47 3.43 11.66
N LEU A 160 8.03 2.18 11.74
CA LEU A 160 7.43 1.60 12.93
C LEU A 160 8.24 0.39 13.37
N THR A 161 8.30 0.12 14.67
CA THR A 161 8.87 -1.12 15.20
C THR A 161 7.73 -1.96 15.75
N LEU A 162 7.53 -3.15 15.20
CA LEU A 162 6.37 -3.98 15.49
C LEU A 162 6.77 -5.33 16.05
N SER A 163 6.00 -5.82 17.02
CA SER A 163 5.97 -7.23 17.38
C SER A 163 5.26 -8.01 16.28
N THR A 164 5.97 -8.92 15.61
CA THR A 164 5.43 -9.73 14.52
C THR A 164 5.60 -11.22 14.83
N PRO A 165 4.95 -12.13 14.09
CA PRO A 165 5.20 -13.57 14.22
C PRO A 165 6.68 -13.96 14.02
N ALA A 166 7.43 -13.18 13.23
CA ALA A 166 8.86 -13.36 13.01
C ALA A 166 9.75 -12.51 13.96
N GLY A 167 9.21 -12.08 15.10
CA GLY A 167 9.91 -11.26 16.09
C GLY A 167 9.73 -9.76 15.88
N GLN A 168 10.60 -8.96 16.51
CA GLN A 168 10.57 -7.50 16.39
C GLN A 168 11.13 -7.06 15.03
N ILE A 169 10.30 -6.38 14.23
CA ILE A 169 10.69 -5.92 12.89
C ILE A 169 10.49 -4.41 12.80
N ARG A 170 11.53 -3.72 12.32
CA ARG A 170 11.41 -2.33 11.88
C ARG A 170 10.82 -2.31 10.47
N VAL A 171 9.69 -1.65 10.31
CA VAL A 171 8.87 -1.60 9.10
C VAL A 171 8.97 -0.22 8.45
N ARG A 172 9.01 -0.21 7.12
CA ARG A 172 8.87 0.98 6.26
C ARG A 172 7.66 0.80 5.34
N THR A 173 7.28 1.81 4.57
CA THR A 173 6.23 1.77 3.53
C THR A 173 4.81 1.43 4.02
N GLY A 174 4.58 0.30 4.67
CA GLY A 174 3.29 -0.02 5.24
C GLY A 174 3.15 -1.43 5.79
N ILE A 175 1.95 -1.67 6.31
CA ILE A 175 1.53 -2.89 7.00
C ILE A 175 0.11 -3.19 6.55
N ALA A 176 -0.21 -4.46 6.34
CA ALA A 176 -1.56 -4.91 6.08
C ALA A 176 -1.99 -6.00 7.05
N PHE A 177 -3.29 -6.06 7.30
CA PHE A 177 -3.93 -6.98 8.22
C PHE A 177 -4.91 -7.90 7.50
N TYR A 178 -5.16 -9.05 8.12
CA TYR A 178 -6.39 -9.78 7.94
C TYR A 178 -7.51 -9.12 8.74
N GLU A 179 -8.75 -9.43 8.41
CA GLU A 179 -9.93 -8.83 9.07
C GLU A 179 -10.02 -9.19 10.56
N ASN A 180 -9.44 -10.32 10.97
CA ASN A 180 -9.29 -10.72 12.37
C ASN A 180 -8.18 -9.96 13.13
N GLY A 181 -7.46 -9.06 12.47
CA GLY A 181 -6.39 -8.25 13.03
C GLY A 181 -4.99 -8.88 12.98
N ALA A 182 -4.85 -10.13 12.55
CA ALA A 182 -3.53 -10.74 12.33
C ALA A 182 -2.76 -9.99 11.23
N ILE A 183 -1.43 -9.90 11.37
CA ILE A 183 -0.58 -9.29 10.34
C ILE A 183 -0.65 -10.17 9.08
N ARG A 184 -1.04 -9.56 7.96
CA ARG A 184 -1.06 -10.20 6.64
C ARG A 184 0.25 -9.98 5.91
N SER A 185 0.78 -8.76 5.96
CA SER A 185 2.07 -8.43 5.35
C SER A 185 2.66 -7.15 5.91
N LEU A 186 3.97 -6.98 5.78
CA LEU A 186 4.70 -5.77 6.13
C LEU A 186 5.95 -5.64 5.25
N GLU A 187 6.47 -4.42 5.11
CA GLU A 187 7.69 -4.15 4.35
C GLU A 187 8.87 -3.88 5.31
N PRO A 188 9.82 -4.82 5.48
CA PRO A 188 10.97 -4.61 6.33
C PRO A 188 11.80 -3.40 5.91
N ALA A 189 12.25 -2.62 6.89
CA ALA A 189 13.14 -1.48 6.68
C ALA A 189 14.57 -1.89 6.28
N GLY A 190 14.93 -3.14 6.53
CA GLY A 190 16.22 -3.75 6.22
C GLY A 190 16.09 -5.27 6.20
N VAL A 191 17.22 -5.95 6.06
CA VAL A 191 17.28 -7.42 6.00
C VAL A 191 16.82 -8.03 7.32
N VAL A 192 15.80 -8.89 7.26
CA VAL A 192 15.28 -9.63 8.41
C VAL A 192 15.39 -11.12 8.16
N LYS A 193 16.05 -11.85 9.05
CA LYS A 193 16.07 -13.31 9.02
C LYS A 193 14.74 -13.86 9.53
N VAL A 194 14.11 -14.75 8.78
CA VAL A 194 12.82 -15.37 9.09
C VAL A 194 12.89 -16.87 8.90
N GLU A 195 12.20 -17.61 9.76
CA GLU A 195 12.01 -19.06 9.59
C GLU A 195 10.93 -19.31 8.53
N THR A 196 11.20 -20.22 7.60
CA THR A 196 10.27 -20.60 6.54
C THR A 196 10.15 -22.13 6.45
N PRO A 197 9.15 -22.65 5.73
CA PRO A 197 8.99 -24.10 5.55
C PRO A 197 10.20 -24.82 4.93
N ILE A 198 11.10 -24.10 4.27
CA ILE A 198 12.29 -24.65 3.60
C ILE A 198 13.60 -24.31 4.34
N GLY A 199 13.51 -23.77 5.56
CA GLY A 199 14.62 -23.29 6.35
C GLY A 199 14.66 -21.76 6.45
N ALA A 200 15.67 -21.24 7.13
CA ALA A 200 15.80 -19.81 7.35
C ALA A 200 16.19 -19.06 6.06
N LEU A 201 15.45 -17.99 5.77
CA LEU A 201 15.72 -17.06 4.65
C LEU A 201 15.78 -15.63 5.18
N THR A 202 16.21 -14.69 4.34
CA THR A 202 16.09 -13.27 4.67
C THR A 202 15.03 -12.57 3.83
N ALA A 203 14.18 -11.79 4.49
CA ALA A 203 13.15 -10.98 3.86
C ALA A 203 13.65 -9.55 3.72
N TYR A 204 13.81 -9.10 2.46
CA TYR A 204 14.09 -7.72 2.10
C TYR A 204 13.79 -7.48 0.62
N ASP A 205 13.01 -6.44 0.33
CA ASP A 205 12.88 -5.88 -1.01
C ASP A 205 13.62 -4.55 -1.05
N ASN A 206 14.70 -4.47 -1.84
CA ASN A 206 15.49 -3.25 -2.01
C ASN A 206 14.78 -2.17 -2.85
N ASP A 207 13.71 -2.54 -3.55
CA ASP A 207 12.93 -1.68 -4.44
C ASP A 207 11.43 -2.00 -4.33
N PRO A 208 10.82 -1.77 -3.15
CA PRO A 208 9.43 -2.15 -2.90
C PRO A 208 8.52 -1.43 -3.89
N GLN A 209 7.90 -2.20 -4.77
CA GLN A 209 6.97 -1.68 -5.77
C GLN A 209 5.65 -1.30 -5.10
N GLY A 210 5.42 0.00 -4.95
CA GLY A 210 4.14 0.54 -4.52
C GLY A 210 4.28 1.73 -3.59
N ILE A 211 3.37 2.68 -3.75
CA ILE A 211 3.20 3.82 -2.82
C ILE A 211 2.22 3.42 -1.70
N HIS A 212 1.84 2.14 -1.59
CA HIS A 212 0.82 1.68 -0.65
C HIS A 212 1.27 0.46 0.16
N GLY A 213 0.86 0.42 1.43
CA GLY A 213 1.14 -0.66 2.38
C GLY A 213 0.35 -1.96 2.17
N ASP A 214 -0.37 -2.11 1.05
CA ASP A 214 -1.30 -3.22 0.83
C ASP A 214 -0.62 -4.53 0.42
N LEU A 215 0.52 -4.43 -0.25
CA LEU A 215 1.27 -5.52 -0.87
C LEU A 215 2.75 -5.35 -0.53
N ASN A 216 3.18 -6.04 0.53
CA ASN A 216 4.53 -5.92 1.03
C ASN A 216 5.35 -7.20 0.79
N SER A 217 6.66 -7.09 0.93
CA SER A 217 7.60 -8.18 0.67
C SER A 217 7.41 -9.38 1.60
N LEU A 218 7.27 -9.19 2.91
CA LEU A 218 7.08 -10.26 3.88
C LEU A 218 5.58 -10.47 4.19
N GLN A 219 5.10 -11.69 4.01
CA GLN A 219 3.69 -12.04 4.14
C GLN A 219 3.50 -13.24 5.05
N PHE A 220 2.44 -13.21 5.85
CA PHE A 220 2.12 -14.22 6.85
C PHE A 220 0.75 -14.83 6.61
N SER A 221 0.55 -16.06 7.09
CA SER A 221 -0.78 -16.65 7.25
C SER A 221 -1.50 -15.99 8.44
N PRO A 222 -2.83 -16.17 8.57
CA PRO A 222 -3.56 -15.75 9.77
C PRO A 222 -2.99 -16.35 11.07
N GLU A 223 -2.33 -17.51 10.99
CA GLU A 223 -1.68 -18.20 12.10
C GLU A 223 -0.26 -17.68 12.40
N GLY A 224 0.30 -16.85 11.51
CA GLY A 224 1.61 -16.24 11.67
C GLY A 224 2.76 -16.94 10.94
N ASP A 225 2.49 -17.99 10.17
CA ASP A 225 3.50 -18.68 9.36
C ASP A 225 3.91 -17.81 8.16
N VAL A 226 5.19 -17.82 7.79
CA VAL A 226 5.65 -17.10 6.59
C VAL A 226 5.07 -17.77 5.33
N MET A 227 4.24 -17.03 4.61
CA MET A 227 3.60 -17.47 3.37
C MET A 227 4.30 -16.97 2.12
N ALA A 228 4.94 -15.81 2.18
CA ALA A 228 5.74 -15.31 1.06
C ALA A 228 6.79 -14.33 1.56
N LEU A 229 7.92 -14.27 0.86
CA LEU A 229 8.93 -13.25 1.07
C LEU A 229 9.60 -12.88 -0.25
N LYS A 230 10.24 -11.71 -0.25
CA LYS A 230 11.26 -11.36 -1.25
C LYS A 230 12.63 -11.39 -0.60
N THR A 231 13.62 -11.96 -1.29
CA THR A 231 15.01 -11.98 -0.84
C THR A 231 15.93 -11.40 -1.92
N VAL A 232 16.98 -10.72 -1.48
CA VAL A 232 18.11 -10.28 -2.33
C VAL A 232 19.42 -10.97 -1.93
N SER A 233 19.36 -11.89 -0.98
CA SER A 233 20.53 -12.40 -0.26
C SER A 233 20.73 -13.90 -0.43
N GLU A 234 19.70 -14.64 -0.84
CA GLU A 234 19.79 -16.08 -1.03
C GLU A 234 19.46 -16.50 -2.45
N GLU A 235 20.19 -17.51 -2.93
CA GLU A 235 19.79 -18.36 -4.04
C GLU A 235 19.26 -19.69 -3.49
N ILE A 236 18.27 -20.25 -4.17
CA ILE A 236 17.56 -21.46 -3.78
C ILE A 236 17.68 -22.47 -4.91
N THR A 237 18.27 -23.63 -4.62
CA THR A 237 18.29 -24.76 -5.54
C THR A 237 17.28 -25.79 -5.09
N VAL A 238 16.34 -26.15 -5.96
CA VAL A 238 15.38 -27.22 -5.73
C VAL A 238 15.78 -28.44 -6.55
N ILE A 239 16.02 -29.56 -5.89
CA ILE A 239 16.26 -30.85 -6.54
C ILE A 239 14.92 -31.57 -6.63
N ASP A 240 14.41 -31.75 -7.85
CA ASP A 240 13.10 -32.37 -8.07
C ASP A 240 13.11 -33.89 -7.81
N GLN A 241 11.95 -34.53 -7.98
CA GLN A 241 11.76 -35.98 -7.76
C GLN A 241 12.63 -36.86 -8.66
N LEU A 242 13.06 -36.33 -9.80
CA LEU A 242 13.90 -37.02 -10.77
C LEU A 242 15.39 -36.75 -10.51
N GLY A 243 15.72 -35.93 -9.51
CA GLY A 243 17.08 -35.51 -9.19
C GLY A 243 17.58 -34.33 -10.01
N ASN A 244 16.72 -33.65 -10.79
CA ASN A 244 17.16 -32.50 -11.57
C ASN A 244 17.25 -31.23 -10.69
N PRO A 245 18.35 -30.48 -10.74
CA PRO A 245 18.49 -29.23 -10.01
C PRO A 245 17.85 -28.04 -10.76
N HIS A 246 17.09 -27.23 -10.02
CA HIS A 246 16.47 -25.99 -10.49
C HIS A 246 16.95 -24.81 -9.64
N LEU A 247 17.72 -23.90 -10.23
CA LEU A 247 18.29 -22.74 -9.52
C LEU A 247 17.40 -21.50 -9.67
N PHE A 248 17.01 -20.92 -8.54
CA PHE A 248 16.28 -19.67 -8.41
C PHE A 248 17.12 -18.67 -7.64
N ALA A 249 17.37 -17.50 -8.22
CA ALA A 249 18.21 -16.48 -7.61
C ALA A 249 17.66 -15.08 -7.93
N PRO A 250 17.98 -14.08 -7.10
CA PRO A 250 17.85 -12.69 -7.48
C PRO A 250 18.60 -12.43 -8.80
N TRP A 251 18.13 -11.50 -9.60
CA TRP A 251 18.75 -11.19 -10.90
C TRP A 251 19.03 -9.69 -11.04
N LEU A 252 19.90 -9.32 -11.97
CA LEU A 252 20.34 -7.95 -12.16
C LEU A 252 19.64 -7.32 -13.38
N LYS A 253 18.99 -6.19 -13.19
CA LYS A 253 18.48 -5.32 -14.27
C LYS A 253 19.30 -4.04 -14.37
N ASP A 254 19.33 -3.43 -15.55
CA ASP A 254 19.92 -2.10 -15.70
C ASP A 254 19.11 -1.06 -14.90
N ASN A 255 19.80 -0.11 -14.28
CA ASN A 255 19.15 1.03 -13.64
C ASN A 255 18.50 1.93 -14.72
N PRO A 256 17.20 2.27 -14.61
CA PRO A 256 16.54 3.20 -15.52
C PRO A 256 17.24 4.57 -15.64
N CYS A 257 17.99 4.99 -14.61
CA CYS A 257 18.69 6.27 -14.57
C CYS A 257 20.14 6.21 -15.11
N GLY A 258 20.61 5.06 -15.58
CA GLY A 258 21.93 4.92 -16.22
C GLY A 258 22.44 3.48 -16.27
N HIS A 259 22.92 3.04 -17.43
CA HIS A 259 23.38 1.67 -17.70
C HIS A 259 24.61 1.23 -16.87
N GLU A 260 25.32 2.17 -16.23
CA GLU A 260 26.54 1.86 -15.44
C GLU A 260 26.24 1.26 -14.06
N ARG A 261 24.98 1.28 -13.60
CA ARG A 261 24.57 0.71 -12.30
C ARG A 261 23.53 -0.38 -12.52
N LYS A 262 23.83 -1.60 -12.06
CA LYS A 262 22.85 -2.71 -12.02
C LYS A 262 22.05 -2.64 -10.72
N VAL A 263 20.76 -2.93 -10.81
CA VAL A 263 19.84 -3.04 -9.67
C VAL A 263 19.49 -4.51 -9.48
N VAL A 264 19.59 -4.99 -8.23
CA VAL A 264 19.12 -6.33 -7.87
C VAL A 264 17.60 -6.33 -7.88
N VAL A 265 17.01 -7.27 -8.62
CA VAL A 265 15.60 -7.61 -8.55
C VAL A 265 15.48 -8.79 -7.58
N PRO A 266 14.74 -8.62 -6.46
CA PRO A 266 14.60 -9.68 -5.47
C PRO A 266 13.97 -10.94 -6.05
N LEU A 267 14.40 -12.09 -5.55
CA LEU A 267 13.71 -13.35 -5.76
C LEU A 267 12.44 -13.37 -4.90
N LYS A 268 11.29 -13.63 -5.53
CA LYS A 268 10.03 -13.84 -4.82
C LYS A 268 9.79 -15.33 -4.58
N VAL A 269 9.56 -15.69 -3.32
CA VAL A 269 9.27 -17.07 -2.90
C VAL A 269 7.94 -17.10 -2.16
N ARG A 270 7.10 -18.09 -2.47
CA ARG A 270 5.81 -18.29 -1.82
C ARG A 270 5.62 -19.74 -1.38
N PHE A 271 4.97 -19.92 -0.25
CA PHE A 271 4.65 -21.20 0.36
C PHE A 271 3.12 -21.36 0.41
N SER A 272 2.62 -22.48 -0.11
CA SER A 272 1.18 -22.75 -0.06
C SER A 272 0.90 -24.24 -0.21
N LYS A 273 0.07 -24.79 0.67
CA LYS A 273 -0.42 -26.18 0.59
C LYS A 273 0.71 -27.21 0.40
N GLY A 274 1.78 -27.10 1.19
CA GLY A 274 2.92 -28.01 1.09
C GLY A 274 3.83 -27.78 -0.12
N ARG A 275 3.68 -26.65 -0.84
CA ARG A 275 4.47 -26.34 -2.04
C ARG A 275 5.30 -25.07 -1.89
N ILE A 276 6.45 -25.06 -2.56
CA ILE A 276 7.27 -23.88 -2.85
C ILE A 276 6.89 -23.37 -4.23
N ILE A 277 6.71 -22.07 -4.38
CA ILE A 277 6.25 -21.46 -5.62
C ILE A 277 7.13 -20.25 -5.95
N PHE A 278 7.65 -20.24 -7.17
CA PHE A 278 8.46 -19.15 -7.73
C PHE A 278 7.65 -18.48 -8.83
N ASP A 279 6.86 -17.47 -8.46
CA ASP A 279 5.88 -16.83 -9.36
C ASP A 279 6.56 -16.26 -10.63
N ASP A 280 7.79 -15.76 -10.51
CA ASP A 280 8.53 -15.14 -11.63
C ASP A 280 8.88 -16.13 -12.75
N ARG A 281 8.95 -17.43 -12.44
CA ARG A 281 9.20 -18.50 -13.41
C ARG A 281 7.99 -19.39 -13.65
N GLN A 282 6.88 -19.14 -12.97
CA GLN A 282 5.68 -19.99 -13.00
C GLN A 282 5.95 -21.45 -12.60
N GLU A 283 6.93 -21.67 -11.71
CA GLU A 283 7.33 -23.00 -11.26
C GLU A 283 6.86 -23.28 -9.83
N SER A 284 6.56 -24.55 -9.54
CA SER A 284 6.20 -24.98 -8.18
C SER A 284 6.60 -26.42 -7.89
N PHE A 285 7.03 -26.65 -6.66
CA PHE A 285 7.58 -27.93 -6.19
C PHE A 285 6.88 -28.38 -4.91
N SER A 286 6.64 -29.69 -4.79
CA SER A 286 6.12 -30.28 -3.54
C SER A 286 7.26 -30.43 -2.54
N MET A 287 7.13 -29.84 -1.35
CA MET A 287 8.17 -29.85 -0.32
C MET A 287 8.48 -31.25 0.20
N GLU A 288 7.50 -32.16 0.16
CA GLU A 288 7.68 -33.57 0.56
C GLU A 288 8.48 -34.39 -0.47
N GLN A 289 8.59 -33.88 -1.70
CA GLN A 289 9.10 -34.63 -2.83
C GLN A 289 10.31 -33.96 -3.50
N CYS A 290 10.85 -32.91 -2.88
CA CYS A 290 12.06 -32.22 -3.35
C CYS A 290 13.05 -32.04 -2.20
N GLN A 291 14.32 -31.89 -2.55
CA GLN A 291 15.33 -31.39 -1.62
C GLN A 291 15.60 -29.92 -1.94
N VAL A 292 15.86 -29.12 -0.90
CA VAL A 292 16.12 -27.69 -1.04
C VAL A 292 17.48 -27.37 -0.46
N GLU A 293 18.31 -26.71 -1.25
CA GLU A 293 19.58 -26.12 -0.81
C GLU A 293 19.47 -24.60 -0.88
N ILE A 294 19.86 -23.93 0.21
CA ILE A 294 19.89 -22.48 0.32
C ILE A 294 21.36 -22.04 0.40
N ARG A 295 21.76 -21.10 -0.45
CA ARG A 295 23.11 -20.54 -0.47
C ARG A 295 23.04 -19.01 -0.51
N ALA A 296 24.10 -18.36 -0.04
CA ALA A 296 24.21 -16.92 -0.15
C ALA A 296 24.38 -16.50 -1.61
N PHE A 297 23.60 -15.52 -2.05
CA PHE A 297 23.74 -14.90 -3.35
C PHE A 297 24.87 -13.85 -3.32
N ASP A 298 25.84 -13.98 -4.23
CA ASP A 298 26.94 -13.02 -4.35
C ASP A 298 26.45 -11.69 -4.94
N ARG A 299 26.13 -10.76 -4.05
CA ARG A 299 25.57 -9.45 -4.38
C ARG A 299 26.66 -8.53 -4.94
N LYS A 300 26.96 -8.64 -6.23
CA LYS A 300 27.87 -7.72 -6.96
C LYS A 300 27.23 -6.37 -7.33
N ALA A 301 26.13 -5.97 -6.70
CA ALA A 301 25.36 -4.77 -7.06
C ALA A 301 24.81 -4.02 -5.83
N GLY A 302 24.82 -2.69 -5.91
CA GLY A 302 24.32 -1.79 -4.86
C GLY A 302 22.79 -1.74 -4.76
N ASP A 303 22.28 -1.01 -3.76
CA ASP A 303 20.86 -0.64 -3.69
C ASP A 303 20.49 0.30 -4.86
N PRO A 304 19.21 0.32 -5.30
CA PRO A 304 18.77 1.23 -6.34
C PRO A 304 18.97 2.68 -5.87
N ALA A 305 19.55 3.51 -6.74
CA ALA A 305 19.64 4.95 -6.54
C ALA A 305 18.88 5.65 -7.68
N TYR A 306 17.92 6.50 -7.29
CA TYR A 306 17.01 7.19 -8.21
C TYR A 306 17.36 8.67 -8.42
N SER A 307 18.53 9.12 -7.96
CA SER A 307 19.04 10.45 -8.31
C SER A 307 19.86 10.37 -9.59
N CYS A 308 19.43 11.10 -10.63
CA CYS A 308 20.28 11.40 -11.80
C CYS A 308 21.33 12.49 -11.47
N ALA A 309 21.36 13.00 -10.24
CA ALA A 309 22.44 13.85 -9.76
C ALA A 309 23.64 12.96 -9.41
N GLY A 310 24.72 13.14 -10.17
CA GLY A 310 26.05 12.64 -9.82
C GLY A 310 26.63 13.31 -8.59
#